data_AF-A0A9X4S6W3-F1
#
_entry.id   AF-A0A9X4S6W3-F1
#
_cell.length_a   1.000
_cell.length_b   1.000
_cell.length_c   1.000
_cell.angle_alpha   90.00
_cell.angle_beta   90.00
_cell.angle_gamma   90.00
#
_symmetry.space_group_name_H-M   'P 1'
#
loop_
_entity.id
_entity.type
_entity.pdbx_description
1 polymer ?
#
loop_
_entity_poly.entity_id
_entity_poly.type
_entity_poly.pdbx_seq_one_letter_code
_entity_poly.pdbx_strand_id
1 'polypeptide(L)'
;MLYFLTDWQSEHPLESDIIFNVNTMFQESRLETKVINTQFSPFLNYFTNAFESYDSDHFIQLLDIMSNRFALNYAPLTLNDLDFPKGWERTYTRGSVLLSTEGLIKA
;
A
#
# COMPACT_ATOMS: atom_id res chain seq x y z
N MET A 1 2.55 -13.55 -21.85
CA MET A 1 3.12 -12.64 -20.84
C MET A 1 3.38 -11.26 -21.42
N LEU A 2 2.61 -10.26 -21.01
CA LEU A 2 2.83 -8.82 -21.29
C LEU A 2 3.29 -8.11 -20.02
N TYR A 3 4.19 -7.13 -20.14
CA TYR A 3 4.69 -6.35 -19.00
C TYR A 3 4.29 -4.89 -19.16
N PHE A 4 3.72 -4.30 -18.12
CA PHE A 4 3.42 -2.89 -18.02
C PHE A 4 4.34 -2.23 -17.01
N LEU A 5 4.88 -1.07 -17.37
CA LEU A 5 5.69 -0.24 -16.47
C LEU A 5 4.85 0.96 -16.05
N THR A 6 4.80 1.21 -14.75
CA THR A 6 4.05 2.32 -14.17
C THR A 6 4.90 3.10 -13.17
N ASP A 7 4.44 4.31 -12.86
CA ASP A 7 5.02 5.22 -11.89
C ASP A 7 3.95 5.72 -10.89
N TRP A 8 3.03 4.82 -10.52
CA TRP A 8 1.92 5.14 -9.64
C TRP A 8 2.39 5.47 -8.22
N GLN A 9 1.93 6.63 -7.74
CA GLN A 9 2.11 7.06 -6.36
C GLN A 9 0.96 6.57 -5.48
N SER A 10 1.07 6.75 -4.16
CA SER A 10 0.11 6.26 -3.17
C SER A 10 -1.32 6.76 -3.36
N GLU A 11 -1.57 7.88 -4.05
CA GLU A 11 -2.92 8.43 -4.26
C GLU A 11 -3.33 8.45 -5.73
N HIS A 12 -2.71 7.60 -6.55
CA HIS A 12 -2.98 7.57 -7.99
C HIS A 12 -4.42 7.08 -8.26
N PRO A 13 -5.23 7.80 -9.08
CA PRO A 13 -6.60 7.43 -9.38
C PRO A 13 -6.66 6.26 -10.39
N LEU A 14 -6.45 5.04 -9.89
CA LEU A 14 -6.38 3.80 -10.68
C LEU A 14 -7.58 3.59 -11.60
N GLU A 15 -8.79 3.98 -11.19
CA GLU A 15 -10.02 3.87 -12.00
C GLU A 15 -9.93 4.60 -13.35
N SER A 16 -9.16 5.68 -13.39
CA SER A 16 -8.94 6.49 -14.59
C SER A 16 -7.67 6.12 -15.35
N ASP A 17 -6.85 5.23 -14.78
CA ASP A 17 -5.56 4.88 -15.34
C ASP A 17 -5.71 3.87 -16.48
N ILE A 18 -5.13 4.22 -17.63
CA ILE A 18 -5.23 3.41 -18.84
C ILE A 18 -4.54 2.05 -18.65
N ILE A 19 -3.37 2.03 -18.01
CA ILE A 19 -2.60 0.79 -17.81
C ILE A 19 -3.35 -0.12 -16.85
N PHE A 20 -3.92 0.44 -15.78
CA PHE A 20 -4.76 -0.32 -14.85
C PHE A 20 -5.94 -0.96 -15.58
N ASN A 21 -6.73 -0.16 -16.30
CA ASN A 21 -7.92 -0.64 -17.01
C ASN A 21 -7.60 -1.67 -18.10
N VAL A 22 -6.52 -1.47 -18.87
CA VAL A 22 -6.07 -2.44 -19.88
C VAL A 22 -5.61 -3.74 -19.21
N ASN A 23 -4.89 -3.66 -18.10
CA ASN A 23 -4.45 -4.82 -17.35
C ASN A 23 -5.65 -5.64 -16.84
N THR A 24 -6.65 -4.99 -16.25
CA THR A 24 -7.88 -5.64 -15.77
C THR A 24 -8.62 -6.35 -16.90
N MET A 25 -8.80 -5.69 -18.05
CA MET A 25 -9.43 -6.30 -19.23
C MET A 25 -8.66 -7.54 -19.73
N PHE A 26 -7.32 -7.49 -19.70
CA PHE A 26 -6.49 -8.62 -20.12
C PHE A 26 -6.53 -9.79 -19.14
N GLN A 27 -6.60 -9.53 -17.84
CA GLN A 27 -6.79 -10.55 -16.81
C GLN A 27 -8.13 -11.28 -16.97
N GLU A 28 -9.23 -10.57 -17.23
CA GLU A 28 -10.53 -11.17 -17.54
C GLU A 28 -10.48 -12.07 -18.79
N SER A 29 -9.68 -11.68 -19.77
CA SER A 29 -9.47 -12.42 -21.02
C SER A 29 -8.48 -13.59 -20.89
N ARG A 30 -7.99 -13.89 -19.67
CA ARG A 30 -6.97 -14.91 -19.37
C ARG A 30 -5.64 -14.70 -20.09
N LEU A 31 -5.32 -13.46 -20.44
CA LEU A 31 -3.99 -13.10 -20.92
C LEU A 31 -3.08 -12.86 -19.72
N GLU A 32 -1.93 -13.51 -19.71
CA GLU A 32 -0.92 -13.28 -18.68
C GLU A 32 -0.30 -11.89 -18.81
N THR A 33 -0.50 -11.06 -17.79
CA THR A 33 0.06 -9.71 -17.67
C THR A 33 0.85 -9.55 -16.37
N LYS A 34 1.75 -8.57 -16.33
CA LYS A 34 2.47 -8.20 -15.11
C LYS A 34 2.69 -6.70 -15.08
N VAL A 35 2.24 -6.04 -14.02
CA VAL A 35 2.46 -4.61 -13.79
C VAL A 35 3.67 -4.46 -12.87
N ILE A 36 4.60 -3.61 -13.27
CA ILE A 36 5.80 -3.26 -12.51
C ILE A 36 5.74 -1.78 -12.21
N ASN A 37 5.46 -1.44 -10.95
CA ASN A 37 5.49 -0.08 -10.48
C ASN A 37 6.92 0.30 -10.05
N THR A 38 7.41 1.41 -10.58
CA THR A 38 8.77 1.91 -10.35
C THR A 38 8.87 2.87 -9.16
N GLN A 39 7.73 3.42 -8.72
CA GLN A 39 7.65 4.34 -7.58
C GLN A 39 7.41 3.62 -6.26
N PHE A 40 7.82 4.23 -5.15
CA PHE A 40 7.51 3.71 -3.82
C PHE A 40 6.07 4.07 -3.47
N SER A 41 5.21 3.06 -3.33
CA SER A 41 3.81 3.27 -2.99
C SER A 41 3.39 2.33 -1.84
N PRO A 42 3.59 2.74 -0.57
CA PRO A 42 3.35 1.91 0.61
C PRO A 42 1.94 1.34 0.73
N PHE A 43 0.97 2.04 0.16
CA PHE A 43 -0.45 1.72 0.31
C PHE A 43 -1.07 1.14 -0.96
N LEU A 44 -0.29 0.93 -2.03
CA LEU A 44 -0.84 0.51 -3.32
C LEU A 44 -1.67 -0.77 -3.23
N ASN A 45 -1.25 -1.72 -2.39
CA ASN A 45 -1.96 -2.97 -2.18
C ASN A 45 -3.41 -2.74 -1.73
N TYR A 46 -3.64 -1.75 -0.85
CA TYR A 46 -5.00 -1.38 -0.42
C TYR A 46 -5.81 -0.78 -1.58
N PHE A 47 -5.18 0.08 -2.38
CA PHE A 47 -5.84 0.70 -3.54
C PHE A 47 -6.18 -0.34 -4.60
N THR A 48 -5.28 -1.25 -4.96
CA THR A 48 -5.53 -2.31 -5.94
C THR A 48 -6.55 -3.34 -5.43
N ASN A 49 -6.56 -3.61 -4.11
CA ASN A 49 -7.53 -4.53 -3.51
C ASN A 49 -8.96 -3.98 -3.54
N ALA A 50 -9.14 -2.65 -3.50
CA ALA A 50 -10.46 -2.03 -3.64
C ALA A 50 -11.15 -2.35 -4.99
N PHE A 51 -10.37 -2.72 -6.00
CA PHE A 51 -10.86 -3.12 -7.33
C PHE A 51 -10.85 -4.64 -7.55
N GLU A 52 -10.69 -5.43 -6.48
CA GLU A 52 -10.59 -6.91 -6.53
C GLU A 52 -9.49 -7.43 -7.49
N SER A 53 -8.56 -6.55 -7.89
CA SER A 53 -7.55 -6.80 -8.93
C SER A 53 -6.16 -7.01 -8.32
N TYR A 54 -6.05 -7.03 -6.98
CA TYR A 54 -4.78 -7.25 -6.32
C TYR A 54 -4.39 -8.73 -6.37
N ASP A 55 -3.29 -8.99 -7.07
CA ASP A 55 -2.58 -10.25 -7.03
C ASP A 55 -1.07 -9.96 -6.99
N SER A 56 -0.41 -10.40 -5.92
CA SER A 56 1.03 -10.22 -5.72
C SER A 56 1.88 -10.86 -6.81
N ASP A 57 1.35 -11.84 -7.54
CA ASP A 57 2.07 -12.47 -8.65
C ASP A 57 2.02 -11.62 -9.93
N HIS A 58 1.00 -10.76 -10.05
CA HIS A 58 0.76 -9.89 -11.21
C HIS A 58 1.16 -8.44 -10.97
N PHE A 59 1.29 -8.02 -9.71
CA PHE A 59 1.67 -6.65 -9.33
C PHE A 59 3.01 -6.62 -8.57
N ILE A 60 4.04 -6.05 -9.20
CA ILE A 60 5.37 -5.91 -8.60
C ILE A 60 5.64 -4.45 -8.26
N GLN A 61 6.07 -4.21 -7.02
CA GLN A 61 6.71 -2.97 -6.60
C GLN A 61 8.22 -3.12 -6.71
N LEU A 62 8.86 -2.33 -7.56
CA LEU A 62 10.31 -2.45 -7.80
C LEU A 62 11.14 -2.19 -6.53
N LEU A 63 10.71 -1.24 -5.70
CA LEU A 63 11.44 -0.85 -4.48
C LEU A 63 11.24 -1.82 -3.30
N ASP A 64 10.22 -2.67 -3.35
CA ASP A 64 10.04 -3.75 -2.38
C ASP A 64 11.14 -4.82 -2.54
N ILE A 65 11.54 -5.09 -3.79
CA ILE A 65 12.67 -5.97 -4.11
C ILE A 65 13.97 -5.41 -3.52
N MET A 66 14.21 -4.10 -3.69
CA MET A 66 15.43 -3.45 -3.21
C MET A 66 15.53 -3.42 -1.69
N SER A 67 14.42 -3.19 -1.00
CA SER A 67 14.39 -3.09 0.45
C SER A 67 14.40 -4.45 1.15
N ASN A 68 14.45 -5.56 0.39
CA ASN A 68 14.21 -6.92 0.87
C ASN A 68 12.90 -7.03 1.67
N ARG A 69 12.01 -6.06 1.49
CA ARG A 69 10.63 -6.10 1.97
C ARG A 69 9.89 -6.87 0.91
N PHE A 70 10.13 -8.18 0.87
CA PHE A 70 9.11 -9.06 0.31
C PHE A 70 7.77 -8.63 0.91
N ALA A 71 6.73 -8.65 0.09
CA ALA A 71 5.34 -8.53 0.49
C ALA A 71 5.02 -9.64 1.52
N LEU A 72 5.62 -9.52 2.70
CA LEU A 72 5.23 -10.16 3.91
C LEU A 72 3.80 -9.68 4.07
N ASN A 73 2.91 -10.65 4.21
CA ASN A 73 1.55 -10.48 4.64
C ASN A 73 1.56 -9.72 5.97
N TYR A 74 1.77 -8.40 5.93
CA TYR A 74 1.67 -7.57 7.10
C TYR A 74 0.17 -7.52 7.38
N ALA A 75 -0.23 -8.29 8.38
CA ALA A 75 -1.52 -8.11 9.01
C ALA A 75 -1.69 -6.62 9.32
N PRO A 76 -2.90 -6.06 9.16
CA PRO A 76 -3.16 -4.68 9.55
C PRO A 76 -2.61 -4.42 10.95
N LEU A 77 -1.69 -3.47 11.07
CA LEU A 77 -1.09 -3.12 12.36
C LEU A 77 -2.12 -2.35 13.18
N THR A 78 -2.21 -2.71 14.46
CA THR A 78 -2.94 -1.94 15.45
C THR A 78 -1.97 -1.04 16.21
N LEU A 79 -2.49 -0.03 16.90
CA LEU A 79 -1.67 0.82 17.78
C LEU A 79 -0.99 0.04 18.90
N ASN A 80 -1.49 -1.14 19.27
CA ASN A 80 -0.87 -1.95 20.32
C ASN A 80 0.35 -2.74 19.81
N ASP A 81 0.52 -2.86 18.49
CA ASP A 81 1.66 -3.53 17.88
C ASP A 81 2.89 -2.60 17.78
N LEU A 82 2.70 -1.31 18.06
CA LEU A 82 3.76 -0.29 18.05
C LEU A 82 4.40 -0.18 19.44
N ASP A 83 5.73 -0.17 19.49
CA ASP A 83 6.48 0.03 20.73
C ASP A 83 6.56 1.52 21.08
N PHE A 84 5.71 1.95 22.00
CA PHE A 84 5.70 3.33 22.50
C PHE A 84 6.53 3.46 23.79
N PRO A 85 7.27 4.58 23.96
CA PRO A 85 8.01 4.82 25.19
C PRO A 85 7.10 4.78 26.43
N LYS A 86 7.61 4.19 27.52
CA LYS A 86 6.90 4.15 28.80
C LYS A 86 6.63 5.56 29.30
N GLY A 87 5.42 5.80 29.81
CA GLY A 87 4.99 7.11 30.32
C GLY A 87 4.30 8.00 29.27
N TRP A 88 4.20 7.55 28.02
CA TRP A 88 3.40 8.24 27.01
C TRP A 88 1.93 7.87 27.14
N GLU A 89 1.07 8.88 27.13
CA GLU A 89 -0.39 8.77 27.16
C GLU A 89 -0.96 8.85 25.75
N ARG A 90 -2.05 8.12 25.51
CA ARG A 90 -2.77 8.06 24.23
C ARG A 90 -4.12 8.74 24.35
N THR A 91 -4.34 9.82 23.64
CA THR A 91 -5.63 10.52 23.57
C THR A 91 -6.28 10.31 22.20
N TYR A 92 -7.45 9.67 22.19
CA TYR A 92 -8.20 9.39 20.95
C TYR A 92 -9.04 10.59 20.55
N THR A 93 -8.85 11.06 19.31
CA THR A 93 -9.66 12.12 18.72
C THR A 93 -10.58 11.55 17.63
N ARG A 94 -11.31 12.42 16.93
CA ARG A 94 -12.21 12.00 15.84
C ARG A 94 -11.49 11.39 14.63
N GLY A 95 -10.21 11.71 14.42
CA GLY A 95 -9.48 11.27 13.22
C GLY A 95 -8.03 10.83 13.47
N SER A 96 -7.56 10.88 14.70
CA SER A 96 -6.17 10.54 15.03
C SER A 96 -6.02 10.13 16.49
N VAL A 97 -4.85 9.61 16.83
CA VAL A 97 -4.43 9.36 18.21
C VAL A 97 -3.26 10.28 18.52
N LEU A 98 -3.42 11.09 19.57
CA LEU A 98 -2.39 11.98 20.06
C LEU A 98 -1.56 11.27 21.12
N LEU A 99 -0.24 11.44 21.05
CA LEU A 99 0.70 10.96 22.04
C LEU A 99 1.18 12.14 22.89
N SER A 100 1.09 12.02 24.21
CA SER A 100 1.53 13.06 25.14
C SER A 100 2.42 12.52 26.24
N THR A 101 3.33 13.35 26.73
CA THR A 101 4.16 13.07 27.90
C THR A 101 4.12 14.31 28.80
N GLU A 102 3.80 14.15 30.08
CA GLU A 102 3.73 15.25 31.05
C GLU A 102 2.82 16.41 30.59
N GLY A 103 1.70 16.10 29.93
CA GLY A 103 0.75 17.10 29.41
C GLY A 103 1.20 17.83 28.15
N LEU A 104 2.38 17.53 27.59
CA LEU A 104 2.86 18.06 26.32
C LEU A 104 2.55 17.09 25.18
N ILE A 105 1.78 17.54 24.19
CA ILE A 105 1.49 16.78 22.97
C ILE A 105 2.77 16.74 22.11
N LYS A 106 3.19 15.52 21.75
CA LYS A 106 4.25 15.30 20.75
C LYS A 106 3.54 15.03 19.42
N ALA A 107 3.60 16.01 18.52
CA ALA A 107 3.17 15.89 17.13
C ALA A 107 4.26 15.20 16.30
#